data_AF-A0A8H3B1F8-F1
#
_entry.id   AF-A0A8H3B1F8-F1
#
_cell.length_a   1.000
_cell.length_b   1.000
_cell.length_c   1.000
_cell.angle_alpha   90.00
_cell.angle_beta   90.00
_cell.angle_gamma   90.00
#
_symmetry.space_group_name_H-M   'P 1'
#
loop_
_entity.id
_entity.type
_entity.pdbx_description
1 polymer ?
#
loop_
_entity_poly.entity_id
_entity_poly.type
_entity_poly.pdbx_seq_one_letter_code
_entity_poly.pdbx_strand_id
1 'polypeptide(L)'
;MLQTPRTRTRYPNPSSSFSSGRSSPVSEAFSGFSADSDVSSSNTSASSVFDSSCTRHDRLGAWFLGPKAENIGFLKQFLNSVADSTEHARLAYQPDDPKFIGPEMQASSVFQKEMSELDVALKQLVGALSEHSIPFWSPRYNAHMNGDTSLPGLLGYLAAALFNPNNVCTESSPLTSVIERDVGLQLCQMLGYNISDVESSKPWGHIVCGGSVANLESMWAARNMKFYPVSLACAMEPGAPLDFIRDEFMIELCTGETKLFSQASSWELMNLKPETVFDIPERLQNEYAISSGALSTALGPYLIQTCGKDVIENKFNLKPSKYFVGTTKHYSWPKGAAVTGIGSEHIIDVPVDIDARM
;
A
#
# COMPACT_ATOMS: atom_id res chain seq x y z
N MET A 1 18.31 37.31 5.22
CA MET A 1 19.05 37.21 6.49
C MET A 1 19.39 35.75 6.71
N LEU A 2 20.65 35.40 6.41
CA LEU A 2 21.21 34.05 6.56
C LEU A 2 21.59 33.84 8.03
N GLN A 3 21.05 32.81 8.67
CA GLN A 3 21.51 32.39 10.00
C GLN A 3 22.53 31.25 9.88
N THR A 4 23.59 31.42 10.63
CA THR A 4 24.81 30.64 10.76
C THR A 4 24.62 29.27 11.44
N PRO A 5 25.47 28.27 11.16
CA PRO A 5 25.35 26.91 11.70
C PRO A 5 25.93 26.79 13.12
N ARG A 6 25.22 26.07 14.00
CA ARG A 6 25.66 25.75 15.37
C ARG A 6 26.67 24.59 15.39
N THR A 7 27.71 24.76 16.20
CA THR A 7 28.83 23.86 16.48
C THR A 7 28.43 22.56 17.20
N ARG A 8 29.01 21.43 16.77
CA ARG A 8 28.95 20.10 17.40
C ARG A 8 29.82 20.04 18.67
N THR A 9 29.23 19.66 19.79
CA THR A 9 29.93 19.16 20.99
C THR A 9 29.94 17.62 21.00
N ARG A 10 31.12 17.02 21.15
CA ARG A 10 31.36 15.57 21.32
C ARG A 10 31.28 15.18 22.80
N TYR A 11 30.64 14.06 23.11
CA TYR A 11 30.85 13.25 24.32
C TYR A 11 30.73 11.73 23.98
N PRO A 12 31.29 10.82 24.81
CA PRO A 12 31.96 9.61 24.36
C PRO A 12 31.08 8.35 24.27
N ASN A 13 31.56 7.38 23.49
CA ASN A 13 31.02 6.02 23.32
C ASN A 13 30.92 5.23 24.64
N PRO A 14 29.85 4.42 24.80
CA PRO A 14 29.95 3.12 25.44
C PRO A 14 29.63 1.98 24.45
N SER A 15 30.58 1.04 24.38
CA SER A 15 30.47 -0.39 24.04
C SER A 15 29.29 -0.87 23.18
N SER A 16 29.62 -1.31 21.98
CA SER A 16 28.78 -2.00 21.00
C SER A 16 28.41 -3.43 21.43
N SER A 17 27.12 -3.68 21.68
CA SER A 17 26.47 -4.95 21.37
C SER A 17 25.65 -4.76 20.10
N PHE A 18 26.06 -5.39 19.00
CA PHE A 18 25.34 -5.37 17.73
C PHE A 18 23.98 -6.05 17.89
N SER A 19 22.88 -5.28 17.87
CA SER A 19 21.57 -5.78 17.48
C SER A 19 21.29 -5.32 16.05
N SER A 20 21.05 -6.28 15.16
CA SER A 20 20.77 -6.07 13.74
C SER A 20 19.30 -5.70 13.52
N GLY A 21 18.84 -4.62 14.13
CA GLY A 21 17.49 -4.09 13.94
C GLY A 21 17.56 -2.60 13.63
N ARG A 22 17.58 -2.21 12.35
CA ARG A 22 17.28 -0.83 12.00
C ARG A 22 15.79 -0.61 12.30
N SER A 23 15.53 0.26 13.26
CA SER A 23 14.22 0.82 13.57
C SER A 23 13.58 1.36 12.28
N SER A 24 12.34 0.95 11.96
CA SER A 24 11.60 1.60 10.87
C SER A 24 11.26 3.05 11.25
N PRO A 25 11.04 3.95 10.29
CA PRO A 25 10.63 5.33 10.57
C PRO A 25 9.38 5.44 11.49
N VAL A 26 8.46 4.48 11.40
CA VAL A 26 7.34 4.34 12.35
C VAL A 26 7.86 4.04 13.77
N SER A 27 8.81 3.14 13.94
CA SER A 27 9.35 2.87 15.28
C SER A 27 10.04 4.08 15.92
N GLU A 28 10.56 5.04 15.15
CA GLU A 28 11.03 6.33 15.68
C GLU A 28 9.85 7.25 16.08
N ALA A 29 8.80 7.33 15.26
CA ALA A 29 7.58 8.09 15.57
C ALA A 29 6.82 7.54 16.80
N PHE A 30 6.90 6.22 17.04
CA PHE A 30 6.27 5.53 18.16
C PHE A 30 7.26 5.20 19.30
N SER A 31 8.54 5.57 19.19
CA SER A 31 9.58 5.28 20.20
C SER A 31 9.34 5.92 21.57
N GLY A 32 8.43 6.91 21.65
CA GLY A 32 7.98 7.51 22.90
C GLY A 32 6.88 6.72 23.64
N PHE A 33 6.34 5.65 23.05
CA PHE A 33 5.32 4.80 23.66
C PHE A 33 6.00 3.52 24.20
N SER A 34 6.21 3.46 25.51
CA SER A 34 6.90 2.36 26.19
C SER A 34 6.23 1.01 25.89
N ALA A 35 6.98 0.09 25.28
CA ALA A 35 6.56 -1.29 25.07
C ALA A 35 7.18 -2.19 26.14
N ASP A 36 6.65 -2.14 27.36
CA ASP A 36 6.95 -3.13 28.39
C ASP A 36 5.72 -4.00 28.64
N SER A 37 5.77 -5.26 28.22
CA SER A 37 5.06 -6.36 28.91
C SER A 37 5.57 -7.72 28.44
N ASP A 38 6.67 -8.18 29.06
CA ASP A 38 7.02 -9.59 29.09
C ASP A 38 6.07 -10.32 30.03
N VAL A 39 5.20 -11.19 29.48
CA VAL A 39 4.37 -12.10 30.28
C VAL A 39 4.95 -13.51 30.18
N SER A 40 5.67 -13.93 31.22
CA SER A 40 6.17 -15.30 31.38
C SER A 40 5.01 -16.26 31.71
N SER A 41 5.05 -17.48 31.18
CA SER A 41 4.00 -18.50 31.38
C SER A 41 4.54 -19.75 32.06
N SER A 42 3.91 -20.15 33.17
CA SER A 42 4.08 -21.47 33.79
C SER A 42 2.78 -21.90 34.48
N ASN A 43 2.14 -22.97 34.00
CA ASN A 43 1.80 -24.20 34.74
C ASN A 43 0.62 -25.00 34.16
N THR A 44 0.73 -26.32 34.38
CA THR A 44 -0.03 -27.46 33.86
C THR A 44 -1.24 -27.88 34.73
N SER A 45 -2.37 -28.30 34.13
CA SER A 45 -3.08 -29.59 34.36
C SER A 45 -4.49 -29.62 33.72
N ALA A 46 -5.02 -30.84 33.51
CA ALA A 46 -6.03 -31.19 32.51
C ALA A 46 -7.52 -31.01 32.89
N SER A 47 -8.33 -30.45 31.97
CA SER A 47 -9.52 -31.05 31.32
C SER A 47 -10.58 -30.01 30.91
N SER A 48 -10.68 -29.72 29.61
CA SER A 48 -11.76 -28.99 28.93
C SER A 48 -11.43 -29.03 27.42
N VAL A 49 -12.43 -29.15 26.53
CA VAL A 49 -12.21 -29.07 25.07
C VAL A 49 -11.69 -27.68 24.65
N PHE A 50 -11.82 -26.69 25.55
CA PHE A 50 -11.13 -25.40 25.55
C PHE A 50 -10.19 -25.36 26.75
N ASP A 51 -8.98 -25.89 26.59
CA ASP A 51 -7.98 -25.96 27.65
C ASP A 51 -7.58 -24.55 28.11
N SER A 52 -7.59 -24.32 29.43
CA SER A 52 -7.23 -23.04 30.08
C SER A 52 -5.73 -22.72 30.01
N SER A 53 -4.94 -23.57 29.33
CA SER A 53 -3.53 -23.36 29.04
C SER A 53 -3.27 -22.69 27.68
N CYS A 54 -4.30 -22.47 26.85
CA CYS A 54 -4.11 -21.95 25.51
C CYS A 54 -3.96 -20.42 25.52
N THR A 55 -2.83 -19.94 26.05
CA THR A 55 -2.37 -18.54 25.98
C THR A 55 -2.50 -17.96 24.57
N ARG A 56 -2.42 -18.78 23.53
CA ARG A 56 -2.63 -18.36 22.14
C ARG A 56 -4.09 -18.02 21.81
N HIS A 57 -5.06 -18.79 22.28
CA HIS A 57 -6.47 -18.48 22.04
C HIS A 57 -6.89 -17.25 22.85
N ASP A 58 -6.44 -17.14 24.09
CA ASP A 58 -6.68 -15.95 24.93
C ASP A 58 -6.13 -14.68 24.26
N ARG A 59 -4.92 -14.76 23.70
CA ARG A 59 -4.31 -13.66 22.91
C ARG A 59 -5.15 -13.26 21.71
N LEU A 60 -5.70 -14.23 20.96
CA LEU A 60 -6.58 -13.94 19.83
C LEU A 60 -7.93 -13.38 20.29
N GLY A 61 -8.48 -13.91 21.39
CA GLY A 61 -9.73 -13.43 21.98
C GLY A 61 -9.65 -11.95 22.38
N ALA A 62 -8.47 -11.46 22.76
CA ALA A 62 -8.24 -10.05 23.08
C ALA A 62 -8.26 -9.11 21.84
N TRP A 63 -8.17 -9.64 20.62
CA TRP A 63 -8.10 -8.83 19.40
C TRP A 63 -9.44 -8.51 18.78
N PHE A 64 -10.56 -9.05 19.28
CA PHE A 64 -11.89 -8.89 18.69
C PHE A 64 -12.89 -8.39 19.72
N LEU A 65 -14.01 -7.79 19.25
CA LEU A 65 -15.08 -7.39 20.15
C LEU A 65 -15.78 -8.62 20.74
N GLY A 66 -15.93 -9.65 19.90
CA GLY A 66 -16.41 -10.97 20.27
C GLY A 66 -17.88 -11.19 19.87
N PRO A 67 -18.29 -12.46 19.68
CA PRO A 67 -19.64 -12.82 19.20
C PRO A 67 -20.80 -12.27 20.04
N LYS A 68 -20.55 -11.99 21.32
CA LYS A 68 -21.52 -11.43 22.28
C LYS A 68 -21.04 -10.11 22.88
N ALA A 69 -20.10 -9.44 22.21
CA ALA A 69 -19.47 -8.21 22.68
C ALA A 69 -18.83 -8.36 24.07
N GLU A 70 -18.20 -9.50 24.32
CA GLU A 70 -17.51 -9.86 25.55
C GLU A 70 -16.48 -8.79 25.95
N ASN A 71 -15.84 -8.15 24.97
CA ASN A 71 -14.82 -7.12 25.17
C ASN A 71 -15.35 -5.67 25.07
N ILE A 72 -16.67 -5.45 25.15
CA ILE A 72 -17.26 -4.10 24.99
C ILE A 72 -16.76 -3.10 26.04
N GLY A 73 -16.44 -3.56 27.25
CA GLY A 73 -15.88 -2.69 28.30
C GLY A 73 -14.55 -2.07 27.87
N PHE A 74 -13.66 -2.88 27.30
CA PHE A 74 -12.38 -2.42 26.77
C PHE A 74 -12.57 -1.48 25.58
N LEU A 75 -13.46 -1.81 24.64
CA LEU A 75 -13.74 -0.93 23.50
C LEU A 75 -14.17 0.48 23.96
N LYS A 76 -15.11 0.56 24.92
CA LYS A 76 -15.54 1.86 25.48
C LYS A 76 -14.39 2.62 26.12
N GLN A 77 -13.55 1.94 26.89
CA GLN A 77 -12.36 2.54 27.50
C GLN A 77 -11.39 3.09 26.45
N PHE A 78 -11.10 2.33 25.39
CA PHE A 78 -10.20 2.76 24.32
C PHE A 78 -10.76 3.95 23.54
N LEU A 79 -12.06 3.94 23.23
CA LEU A 79 -12.70 5.08 22.54
C LEU A 79 -12.65 6.37 23.38
N ASN A 80 -12.85 6.27 24.70
CA ASN A 80 -12.66 7.43 25.58
C ASN A 80 -11.21 7.92 25.56
N SER A 81 -10.24 7.00 25.63
CA SER A 81 -8.82 7.37 25.55
C SER A 81 -8.44 8.05 24.23
N VAL A 82 -9.03 7.61 23.10
CA VAL A 82 -8.86 8.26 21.79
C VAL A 82 -9.46 9.66 21.81
N ALA A 83 -10.65 9.85 22.40
CA ALA A 83 -11.29 11.15 22.53
C ALA A 83 -10.45 12.11 23.39
N ASP A 84 -10.00 11.67 24.57
CA ASP A 84 -9.18 12.45 25.50
C ASP A 84 -7.84 12.86 24.86
N SER A 85 -7.19 11.93 24.16
CA SER A 85 -5.92 12.21 23.45
C SER A 85 -6.12 13.21 22.31
N THR A 86 -7.26 13.13 21.62
CA THR A 86 -7.60 14.07 20.55
C THR A 86 -7.89 15.46 21.10
N GLU A 87 -8.61 15.57 22.21
CA GLU A 87 -8.83 16.84 22.91
C GLU A 87 -7.50 17.46 23.32
N HIS A 88 -6.63 16.68 23.97
CA HIS A 88 -5.31 17.13 24.39
C HIS A 88 -4.48 17.66 23.22
N ALA A 89 -4.43 16.92 22.10
CA ALA A 89 -3.70 17.33 20.91
C ALA A 89 -4.21 18.65 20.32
N ARG A 90 -5.54 18.85 20.27
CA ARG A 90 -6.14 20.09 19.75
C ARG A 90 -5.89 21.29 20.66
N LEU A 91 -5.94 21.11 21.98
CA LEU A 91 -5.67 22.18 22.95
C LEU A 91 -4.18 22.55 23.02
N ALA A 92 -3.28 21.61 22.76
CA ALA A 92 -1.84 21.86 22.76
C ALA A 92 -1.36 22.65 21.53
N TYR A 93 -2.10 22.61 20.43
CA TYR A 93 -1.77 23.36 19.21
C TYR A 93 -2.27 24.81 19.33
N GLN A 94 -1.33 25.76 19.42
CA GLN A 94 -1.61 27.18 19.66
C GLN A 94 -2.49 27.42 20.90
N PRO A 95 -1.96 27.18 22.13
CA PRO A 95 -2.76 27.19 23.36
C PRO A 95 -3.45 28.54 23.68
N ASP A 96 -2.94 29.64 23.12
CA ASP A 96 -3.46 30.99 23.34
C ASP A 96 -4.66 31.32 22.42
N ASP A 97 -4.96 30.49 21.42
CA ASP A 97 -6.10 30.70 20.54
C ASP A 97 -7.43 30.57 21.32
N PRO A 98 -8.42 31.45 21.06
CA PRO A 98 -9.70 31.39 21.76
C PRO A 98 -10.50 30.16 21.33
N LYS A 99 -11.35 29.66 22.24
CA LYS A 99 -12.33 28.62 21.90
C LYS A 99 -13.38 29.19 20.95
N PHE A 100 -13.40 28.71 19.71
CA PHE A 100 -14.39 29.10 18.69
C PHE A 100 -15.81 28.65 19.04
N ILE A 101 -15.96 27.53 19.76
CA ILE A 101 -17.23 27.00 20.23
C ILE A 101 -17.23 27.08 21.76
N GLY A 102 -17.90 28.10 22.30
CA GLY A 102 -17.98 28.37 23.74
C GLY A 102 -19.25 27.84 24.41
N PRO A 103 -19.33 27.89 25.75
CA PRO A 103 -20.49 27.42 26.51
C PRO A 103 -21.81 28.11 26.14
N GLU A 104 -21.79 29.40 25.80
CA GLU A 104 -22.99 30.13 25.37
C GLU A 104 -23.55 29.59 24.05
N MET A 105 -22.68 29.28 23.08
CA MET A 105 -23.08 28.66 21.82
C MET A 105 -23.67 27.27 22.08
N GLN A 106 -23.01 26.47 22.92
CA GLN A 106 -23.49 25.14 23.30
C GLN A 106 -24.83 25.20 24.04
N ALA A 107 -25.07 26.21 24.88
CA ALA A 107 -26.32 26.40 25.61
C ALA A 107 -27.47 26.94 24.73
N SER A 108 -27.18 27.39 23.51
CA SER A 108 -28.21 27.93 22.61
C SER A 108 -29.22 26.87 22.19
N SER A 109 -30.48 27.27 22.01
CA SER A 109 -31.56 26.37 21.59
C SER A 109 -31.30 25.75 20.21
N VAL A 110 -30.65 26.50 19.31
CA VAL A 110 -30.28 26.01 17.97
C VAL A 110 -29.24 24.91 18.08
N PHE A 111 -28.15 25.11 18.84
CA PHE A 111 -27.11 24.09 19.02
C PHE A 111 -27.67 22.82 19.67
N GLN A 112 -28.48 22.97 20.73
CA GLN A 112 -29.09 21.82 21.40
C GLN A 112 -30.05 21.04 20.50
N LYS A 113 -30.78 21.74 19.61
CA LYS A 113 -31.64 21.10 18.60
C LYS A 113 -30.81 20.27 17.62
N GLU A 114 -29.74 20.84 17.06
CA GLU A 114 -28.84 20.12 16.14
C GLU A 114 -28.21 18.88 16.81
N MET A 115 -27.71 19.01 18.05
CA MET A 115 -27.15 17.87 18.79
C MET A 115 -28.19 16.79 19.09
N SER A 116 -29.44 17.18 19.40
CA SER A 116 -30.53 16.24 19.60
C SER A 116 -30.90 15.51 18.31
N GLU A 117 -30.93 16.22 17.17
CA GLU A 117 -31.20 15.61 15.86
C GLU A 117 -30.11 14.62 15.45
N LEU A 118 -28.83 14.96 15.72
CA LEU A 118 -27.71 14.07 15.51
C LEU A 118 -27.80 12.80 16.36
N ASP A 119 -28.12 12.90 17.65
CA ASP A 119 -28.29 11.75 18.55
C ASP A 119 -29.42 10.82 18.08
N VAL A 120 -30.54 11.39 17.65
CA VAL A 120 -31.66 10.63 17.07
C VAL A 120 -31.22 9.90 15.80
N ALA A 121 -30.58 10.60 14.86
CA ALA A 121 -30.12 10.02 13.60
C ALA A 121 -29.10 8.89 13.83
N LEU A 122 -28.15 9.09 14.75
CA LEU A 122 -27.16 8.07 15.10
C LEU A 122 -27.80 6.83 15.71
N LYS A 123 -28.75 6.99 16.64
CA LYS A 123 -29.48 5.87 17.25
C LYS A 123 -30.30 5.09 16.21
N GLN A 124 -30.95 5.80 15.28
CA GLN A 124 -31.67 5.17 14.18
C GLN A 124 -30.73 4.35 13.29
N LEU A 125 -29.57 4.91 12.92
CA LEU A 125 -28.57 4.20 12.11
C LEU A 125 -28.04 2.95 12.83
N VAL A 126 -27.64 3.08 14.10
CA VAL A 126 -27.14 1.94 14.90
C VAL A 126 -28.21 0.86 15.06
N GLY A 127 -29.46 1.25 15.33
CA GLY A 127 -30.60 0.33 15.40
C GLY A 127 -30.81 -0.42 14.08
N ALA A 128 -30.88 0.31 12.96
CA ALA A 128 -31.03 -0.27 11.63
C ALA A 128 -29.88 -1.21 11.26
N LEU A 129 -28.64 -0.85 11.58
CA LEU A 129 -27.49 -1.74 11.38
C LEU A 129 -27.62 -3.03 12.21
N SER A 130 -28.09 -2.95 13.45
CA SER A 130 -28.26 -4.12 14.31
C SER A 130 -29.37 -5.07 13.84
N GLU A 131 -30.44 -4.53 13.24
CA GLU A 131 -31.62 -5.29 12.81
C GLU A 131 -31.48 -5.85 11.37
N HIS A 132 -30.76 -5.15 10.51
CA HIS A 132 -30.75 -5.42 9.07
C HIS A 132 -29.39 -5.84 8.49
N SER A 133 -28.33 -5.86 9.30
CA SER A 133 -27.02 -6.36 8.84
C SER A 133 -26.90 -7.88 8.99
N ILE A 134 -26.08 -8.48 8.13
CA ILE A 134 -25.65 -9.87 8.31
C ILE A 134 -24.76 -9.94 9.57
N PRO A 135 -25.02 -10.85 10.51
CA PRO A 135 -24.28 -10.92 11.76
C PRO A 135 -22.90 -11.59 11.57
N PHE A 136 -21.98 -10.93 10.86
CA PHE A 136 -20.63 -11.44 10.57
C PHE A 136 -19.80 -11.71 11.83
N TRP A 137 -20.14 -11.09 12.97
CA TRP A 137 -19.52 -11.35 14.26
C TRP A 137 -19.89 -12.72 14.85
N SER A 138 -20.98 -13.33 14.39
CA SER A 138 -21.46 -14.61 14.91
C SER A 138 -20.74 -15.78 14.24
N PRO A 139 -20.19 -16.75 15.00
CA PRO A 139 -19.63 -17.99 14.45
C PRO A 139 -20.64 -18.85 13.67
N ARG A 140 -21.94 -18.52 13.76
CA ARG A 140 -22.98 -19.15 12.92
C ARG A 140 -22.86 -18.74 11.46
N TYR A 141 -22.27 -17.58 11.18
CA TYR A 141 -21.97 -17.15 9.83
C TYR A 141 -20.65 -17.78 9.37
N ASN A 142 -20.70 -18.60 8.32
CA ASN A 142 -19.52 -19.25 7.74
C ASN A 142 -19.73 -19.47 6.23
N ALA A 143 -19.93 -18.37 5.50
CA ALA A 143 -20.29 -18.42 4.07
C ALA A 143 -19.27 -17.69 3.18
N HIS A 144 -19.19 -16.37 3.26
CA HIS A 144 -18.23 -15.56 2.50
C HIS A 144 -17.05 -15.11 3.37
N MET A 145 -16.06 -14.47 2.76
CA MET A 145 -14.80 -14.02 3.38
C MET A 145 -15.00 -12.79 4.29
N ASN A 146 -15.90 -12.90 5.27
CA ASN A 146 -16.23 -11.86 6.22
C ASN A 146 -16.31 -12.45 7.63
N GLY A 147 -15.89 -11.66 8.62
CA GLY A 147 -15.94 -12.00 10.04
C GLY A 147 -15.87 -10.74 10.90
N ASP A 148 -15.77 -10.92 12.22
CA ASP A 148 -15.57 -9.79 13.13
C ASP A 148 -14.24 -9.07 12.81
N THR A 149 -14.26 -7.74 12.85
CA THR A 149 -13.07 -6.93 12.59
C THR A 149 -12.19 -6.86 13.82
N SER A 150 -10.87 -6.91 13.66
CA SER A 150 -9.95 -6.77 14.79
C SER A 150 -10.08 -5.39 15.43
N LEU A 151 -10.12 -5.32 16.76
CA LEU A 151 -10.14 -4.08 17.55
C LEU A 151 -8.99 -3.13 17.18
N PRO A 152 -7.73 -3.56 16.98
CA PRO A 152 -6.66 -2.65 16.57
C PRO A 152 -6.94 -1.95 15.23
N GLY A 153 -7.44 -2.69 14.24
CA GLY A 153 -7.82 -2.12 12.93
C GLY A 153 -8.95 -1.10 13.04
N LEU A 154 -10.00 -1.42 13.80
CA LEU A 154 -11.13 -0.52 14.06
C LEU A 154 -10.68 0.76 14.78
N LEU A 155 -9.94 0.61 15.88
CA LEU A 155 -9.49 1.73 16.71
C LEU A 155 -8.50 2.62 15.96
N GLY A 156 -7.57 2.03 15.19
CA GLY A 156 -6.64 2.78 14.35
C GLY A 156 -7.36 3.64 13.31
N TYR A 157 -8.39 3.09 12.66
CA TYR A 157 -9.20 3.83 11.70
C TYR A 157 -9.96 4.99 12.36
N LEU A 158 -10.67 4.72 13.48
CA LEU A 158 -11.44 5.74 14.19
C LEU A 158 -10.55 6.87 14.75
N ALA A 159 -9.38 6.52 15.29
CA ALA A 159 -8.43 7.51 15.77
C ALA A 159 -7.90 8.40 14.64
N ALA A 160 -7.49 7.81 13.51
CA ALA A 160 -7.01 8.57 12.35
C ALA A 160 -8.12 9.44 11.73
N ALA A 161 -9.38 8.98 11.73
CA ALA A 161 -10.51 9.72 11.19
C ALA A 161 -10.73 11.10 11.88
N LEU A 162 -10.36 11.23 13.15
CA LEU A 162 -10.45 12.51 13.88
C LEU A 162 -9.44 13.57 13.40
N PHE A 163 -8.40 13.14 12.68
CA PHE A 163 -7.39 13.98 12.04
C PHE A 163 -7.58 14.08 10.52
N ASN A 164 -8.36 13.16 9.92
CA ASN A 164 -8.70 13.12 8.51
C ASN A 164 -7.50 13.35 7.55
N PRO A 165 -6.41 12.58 7.69
CA PRO A 165 -5.23 12.77 6.85
C PRO A 165 -5.49 12.32 5.41
N ASN A 166 -4.85 13.00 4.45
CA ASN A 166 -4.93 12.64 3.03
C ASN A 166 -3.57 12.11 2.53
N ASN A 167 -3.46 10.80 2.37
CA ASN A 167 -2.23 10.12 1.96
C ASN A 167 -1.81 10.35 0.50
N VAL A 168 -2.60 11.07 -0.31
CA VAL A 168 -2.20 11.44 -1.68
C VAL A 168 -1.01 12.41 -1.71
N CYS A 169 -0.86 13.25 -0.67
CA CYS A 169 0.24 14.19 -0.56
C CYS A 169 0.80 14.19 0.87
N THR A 170 2.12 14.08 0.99
CA THR A 170 2.81 13.95 2.29
C THR A 170 2.61 15.18 3.18
N GLU A 171 2.44 16.37 2.61
CA GLU A 171 2.15 17.59 3.38
C GLU A 171 0.79 17.55 4.11
N SER A 172 -0.20 16.81 3.59
CA SER A 172 -1.52 16.65 4.21
C SER A 172 -1.61 15.42 5.12
N SER A 173 -0.54 14.63 5.23
CA SER A 173 -0.52 13.34 5.92
C SER A 173 0.89 12.89 6.34
N PRO A 174 1.72 13.76 6.94
CA PRO A 174 3.15 13.48 7.11
C PRO A 174 3.40 12.20 7.93
N LEU A 175 2.57 11.95 8.94
CA LEU A 175 2.64 10.73 9.75
C LEU A 175 2.05 9.52 9.01
N THR A 176 0.82 9.60 8.52
CA THR A 176 0.13 8.43 7.93
C THR A 176 0.68 8.03 6.57
N SER A 177 1.32 8.94 5.83
CA SER A 177 2.13 8.62 4.65
C SER A 177 3.33 7.72 5.01
N VAL A 178 3.97 7.97 6.15
CA VAL A 178 5.10 7.14 6.64
C VAL A 178 4.58 5.80 7.15
N ILE A 179 3.47 5.78 7.89
CA ILE A 179 2.82 4.54 8.33
C ILE A 179 2.47 3.65 7.13
N GLU A 180 1.90 4.20 6.08
CA GLU A 180 1.54 3.42 4.88
C GLU A 180 2.78 2.82 4.19
N ARG A 181 3.87 3.58 4.07
CA ARG A 181 5.14 3.05 3.51
C ARG A 181 5.65 1.87 4.34
N ASP A 182 5.59 1.98 5.66
CA ASP A 182 6.04 0.91 6.55
C ASP A 182 5.12 -0.32 6.48
N VAL A 183 3.80 -0.13 6.36
CA VAL A 183 2.85 -1.23 6.07
C VAL A 183 3.18 -1.89 4.73
N GLY A 184 3.49 -1.12 3.69
CA GLY A 184 3.94 -1.63 2.40
C GLY A 184 5.16 -2.54 2.54
N LEU A 185 6.18 -2.09 3.27
CA LEU A 185 7.39 -2.88 3.53
C LEU A 185 7.13 -4.12 4.38
N GLN A 186 6.25 -4.04 5.39
CA GLN A 186 5.83 -5.20 6.19
C GLN A 186 5.14 -6.26 5.31
N LEU A 187 4.28 -5.85 4.38
CA LEU A 187 3.65 -6.75 3.42
C LEU A 187 4.68 -7.36 2.46
N CYS A 188 5.63 -6.56 1.97
CA CYS A 188 6.71 -7.07 1.13
C CYS A 188 7.53 -8.15 1.84
N GLN A 189 7.92 -7.88 3.09
CA GLN A 189 8.66 -8.82 3.92
C GLN A 189 7.85 -10.10 4.21
N MET A 190 6.55 -9.96 4.52
CA MET A 190 5.65 -11.10 4.75
C MET A 190 5.58 -12.03 3.52
N LEU A 191 5.61 -11.46 2.31
CA LEU A 191 5.58 -12.20 1.05
C LEU A 191 6.97 -12.75 0.64
N GLY A 192 8.01 -12.49 1.42
CA GLY A 192 9.37 -12.98 1.18
C GLY A 192 10.24 -12.11 0.28
N TYR A 193 9.81 -10.88 -0.05
CA TYR A 193 10.68 -9.93 -0.76
C TYR A 193 11.81 -9.43 0.14
N ASN A 194 12.99 -9.21 -0.45
CA ASN A 194 14.15 -8.72 0.28
C ASN A 194 14.07 -7.21 0.53
N ILE A 195 13.59 -6.83 1.72
CA ILE A 195 13.53 -5.41 2.13
C ILE A 195 14.87 -4.84 2.60
N SER A 196 15.89 -5.70 2.77
CA SER A 196 17.22 -5.33 3.26
C SER A 196 18.22 -5.01 2.13
N ASP A 197 17.87 -5.37 0.90
CA ASP A 197 18.67 -5.04 -0.27
C ASP A 197 18.65 -3.52 -0.52
N VAL A 198 19.83 -2.95 -0.69
CA VAL A 198 20.07 -1.54 -0.99
C VAL A 198 20.75 -1.37 -2.36
N GLU A 199 21.13 -2.46 -3.02
CA GLU A 199 21.93 -2.46 -4.25
C GLU A 199 21.08 -2.67 -5.51
N SER A 200 19.87 -3.24 -5.43
CA SER A 200 18.95 -3.35 -6.58
C SER A 200 17.46 -3.36 -6.16
N SER A 201 16.59 -2.93 -7.10
CA SER A 201 15.12 -2.80 -7.03
C SER A 201 14.46 -3.04 -5.67
N LYS A 202 14.48 -2.03 -4.80
CA LYS A 202 13.87 -2.11 -3.46
C LYS A 202 12.38 -2.44 -3.58
N PRO A 203 11.87 -3.49 -2.91
CA PRO A 203 10.45 -3.80 -2.95
C PRO A 203 9.65 -2.66 -2.33
N TRP A 204 8.46 -2.45 -2.87
CA TRP A 204 7.55 -1.40 -2.44
C TRP A 204 6.11 -1.88 -2.53
N GLY A 205 5.27 -1.38 -1.64
CA GLY A 205 3.84 -1.63 -1.61
C GLY A 205 3.09 -0.43 -1.04
N HIS A 206 1.80 -0.36 -1.32
CA HIS A 206 0.88 0.67 -0.81
C HIS A 206 -0.52 0.09 -0.63
N ILE A 207 -1.38 0.84 0.07
CA ILE A 207 -2.77 0.44 0.33
C ILE A 207 -3.67 0.94 -0.80
N VAL A 208 -4.41 0.01 -1.40
CA VAL A 208 -5.49 0.32 -2.34
C VAL A 208 -6.85 0.09 -1.69
N CYS A 209 -7.92 0.60 -2.31
CA CYS A 209 -9.28 0.44 -1.81
C CYS A 209 -9.82 -1.00 -1.86
N GLY A 210 -9.10 -1.94 -2.47
CA GLY A 210 -9.40 -3.37 -2.42
C GLY A 210 -8.65 -4.17 -3.49
N GLY A 211 -8.75 -5.51 -3.40
CA GLY A 211 -8.02 -6.44 -4.28
C GLY A 211 -8.35 -6.28 -5.78
N SER A 212 -9.55 -5.81 -6.13
CA SER A 212 -9.90 -5.52 -7.53
C SER A 212 -9.07 -4.39 -8.13
N VAL A 213 -8.75 -3.35 -7.35
CA VAL A 213 -7.90 -2.23 -7.80
C VAL A 213 -6.43 -2.63 -7.76
N ALA A 214 -6.00 -3.43 -6.78
CA ALA A 214 -4.64 -4.01 -6.78
C ALA A 214 -4.37 -4.81 -8.07
N ASN A 215 -5.31 -5.66 -8.49
CA ASN A 215 -5.20 -6.42 -9.74
C ASN A 215 -5.24 -5.54 -10.99
N LEU A 216 -5.98 -4.42 -10.96
CA LEU A 216 -5.99 -3.45 -12.05
C LEU A 216 -4.65 -2.73 -12.17
N GLU A 217 -4.10 -2.26 -11.04
CA GLU A 217 -2.80 -1.58 -11.00
C GLU A 217 -1.65 -2.50 -11.41
N SER A 218 -1.67 -3.77 -10.99
CA SER A 218 -0.65 -4.75 -11.40
C SER A 218 -0.69 -4.98 -12.91
N MET A 219 -1.89 -5.09 -13.50
CA MET A 219 -2.06 -5.22 -14.94
C MET A 219 -1.64 -3.95 -15.68
N TRP A 220 -1.94 -2.77 -15.14
CA TRP A 220 -1.51 -1.49 -15.69
C TRP A 220 0.02 -1.37 -15.70
N ALA A 221 0.68 -1.72 -14.59
CA ALA A 221 2.13 -1.75 -14.47
C ALA A 221 2.76 -2.72 -15.49
N ALA A 222 2.29 -3.96 -15.55
CA ALA A 222 2.81 -4.95 -16.49
C ALA A 222 2.53 -4.60 -17.97
N ARG A 223 1.39 -3.97 -18.28
CA ARG A 223 1.10 -3.42 -19.61
C ARG A 223 2.13 -2.36 -19.99
N ASN A 224 2.35 -1.37 -19.13
CA ASN A 224 3.29 -0.28 -19.42
C ASN A 224 4.72 -0.79 -19.55
N MET A 225 5.14 -1.70 -18.66
CA MET A 225 6.45 -2.34 -18.70
C MET A 225 6.66 -3.08 -20.03
N LYS A 226 5.65 -3.85 -20.49
CA LYS A 226 5.74 -4.61 -21.74
C LYS A 226 6.04 -3.74 -22.96
N PHE A 227 5.49 -2.53 -23.02
CA PHE A 227 5.68 -1.60 -24.15
C PHE A 227 6.86 -0.65 -23.97
N TYR A 228 7.46 -0.57 -22.78
CA TYR A 228 8.55 0.36 -22.50
C TYR A 228 9.75 0.22 -23.47
N PRO A 229 10.24 -0.99 -23.80
CA PRO A 229 11.37 -1.14 -24.73
C PRO A 229 11.06 -0.65 -26.15
N VAL A 230 9.87 -0.93 -26.69
CA VAL A 230 9.50 -0.47 -28.03
C VAL A 230 9.22 1.04 -28.08
N SER A 231 8.76 1.63 -26.97
CA SER A 231 8.70 3.10 -26.80
C SER A 231 10.10 3.72 -26.78
N LEU A 232 11.06 3.10 -26.10
CA LEU A 232 12.45 3.54 -26.12
C LEU A 232 13.08 3.41 -27.51
N ALA A 233 12.76 2.34 -28.25
CA ALA A 233 13.21 2.18 -29.63
C ALA A 233 12.74 3.32 -30.54
N CYS A 234 11.52 3.83 -30.33
CA CYS A 234 11.04 5.02 -31.03
C CYS A 234 11.84 6.28 -30.66
N ALA A 235 12.22 6.44 -29.39
CA ALA A 235 13.01 7.57 -28.93
C ALA A 235 14.47 7.52 -29.41
N MET A 236 14.95 6.36 -29.88
CA MET A 236 16.27 6.13 -30.48
C MET A 236 16.23 6.05 -32.01
N GLU A 237 15.11 6.38 -32.66
CA GLU A 237 15.04 6.49 -34.11
C GLU A 237 15.91 7.63 -34.65
N PRO A 238 16.34 7.59 -35.93
CA PRO A 238 17.16 8.66 -36.49
C PRO A 238 16.45 10.01 -36.37
N GLY A 239 17.11 10.98 -35.74
CA GLY A 239 16.55 12.31 -35.46
C GLY A 239 15.62 12.40 -34.24
N ALA A 240 15.44 11.31 -33.48
CA ALA A 240 14.71 11.30 -32.21
C ALA A 240 15.63 11.73 -31.03
N PRO A 241 15.07 12.07 -29.86
CA PRO A 241 15.85 12.66 -28.76
C PRO A 241 17.01 11.81 -28.22
N LEU A 242 16.96 10.49 -28.39
CA LEU A 242 17.97 9.53 -27.93
C LEU A 242 18.73 8.85 -29.09
N ASP A 243 18.68 9.41 -30.29
CA ASP A 243 19.41 8.89 -31.46
C ASP A 243 20.93 8.78 -31.21
N PHE A 244 21.49 9.68 -30.39
CA PHE A 244 22.92 9.73 -30.10
C PHE A 244 23.49 8.48 -29.38
N ILE A 245 22.65 7.64 -28.77
CA ILE A 245 23.06 6.37 -28.11
C ILE A 245 22.65 5.13 -28.90
N ARG A 246 22.00 5.32 -30.06
CA ARG A 246 21.44 4.25 -30.89
C ARG A 246 22.46 3.18 -31.27
N ASP A 247 23.69 3.60 -31.55
CA ASP A 247 24.76 2.73 -32.06
C ASP A 247 25.68 2.19 -30.95
N GLU A 248 25.38 2.49 -29.68
CA GLU A 248 26.21 2.10 -28.53
C GLU A 248 25.44 1.30 -27.48
N PHE A 249 24.13 1.55 -27.30
CA PHE A 249 23.38 0.96 -26.20
C PHE A 249 23.11 -0.53 -26.42
N MET A 250 23.75 -1.37 -25.61
CA MET A 250 23.59 -2.83 -25.63
C MET A 250 22.50 -3.28 -24.65
N ILE A 251 21.79 -4.36 -24.98
CA ILE A 251 20.75 -4.97 -24.13
C ILE A 251 20.86 -6.49 -24.11
N GLU A 252 20.61 -7.10 -22.94
CA GLU A 252 20.50 -8.55 -22.81
C GLU A 252 19.11 -9.00 -23.27
N LEU A 253 19.05 -9.90 -24.23
CA LEU A 253 17.81 -10.52 -24.71
C LEU A 253 17.34 -11.61 -23.74
N CYS A 254 16.10 -12.07 -23.90
CA CYS A 254 15.57 -13.16 -23.08
C CYS A 254 16.35 -14.48 -23.21
N THR A 255 17.09 -14.66 -24.31
CA THR A 255 17.99 -15.79 -24.57
C THR A 255 19.30 -15.70 -23.78
N GLY A 256 19.60 -14.56 -23.14
CA GLY A 256 20.88 -14.25 -22.51
C GLY A 256 21.94 -13.68 -23.46
N GLU A 257 21.63 -13.54 -24.76
CA GLU A 257 22.52 -12.88 -25.72
C GLU A 257 22.49 -11.36 -25.54
N THR A 258 23.65 -10.71 -25.59
CA THR A 258 23.73 -9.25 -25.64
C THR A 258 23.74 -8.75 -27.09
N LYS A 259 22.85 -7.81 -27.39
CA LYS A 259 22.69 -7.25 -28.74
C LYS A 259 22.58 -5.73 -28.68
N LEU A 260 22.95 -5.05 -29.76
CA LEU A 260 22.70 -3.62 -29.89
C LEU A 260 21.19 -3.38 -29.86
N PHE A 261 20.73 -2.49 -28.99
CA PHE A 261 19.29 -2.26 -28.75
C PHE A 261 18.57 -1.84 -30.03
N SER A 262 19.19 -0.99 -30.85
CA SER A 262 18.65 -0.53 -32.13
C SER A 262 18.54 -1.63 -33.20
N GLN A 263 19.23 -2.76 -33.02
CA GLN A 263 19.17 -3.93 -33.90
C GLN A 263 18.24 -5.02 -33.37
N ALA A 264 17.70 -4.87 -32.16
CA ALA A 264 16.72 -5.79 -31.62
C ALA A 264 15.40 -5.68 -32.38
N SER A 265 14.86 -6.83 -32.77
CA SER A 265 13.55 -6.93 -33.38
C SER A 265 12.45 -6.58 -32.38
N SER A 266 11.28 -6.20 -32.88
CA SER A 266 10.12 -5.93 -32.02
C SER A 266 9.73 -7.14 -31.17
N TRP A 267 9.92 -8.37 -31.65
CA TRP A 267 9.71 -9.58 -30.86
C TRP A 267 10.70 -9.71 -29.70
N GLU A 268 11.99 -9.46 -29.95
CA GLU A 268 13.03 -9.48 -28.91
C GLU A 268 12.75 -8.42 -27.83
N LEU A 269 12.42 -7.19 -28.24
CA LEU A 269 12.11 -6.09 -27.33
C LEU A 269 10.85 -6.35 -26.49
N MET A 270 9.82 -6.98 -27.06
CA MET A 270 8.59 -7.32 -26.33
C MET A 270 8.76 -8.53 -25.40
N ASN A 271 9.92 -9.19 -25.38
CA ASN A 271 10.18 -10.38 -24.57
C ASN A 271 11.38 -10.21 -23.62
N LEU A 272 11.93 -8.99 -23.46
CA LEU A 272 12.94 -8.73 -22.43
C LEU A 272 12.44 -9.16 -21.04
N LYS A 273 13.38 -9.61 -20.20
CA LYS A 273 13.08 -9.96 -18.80
C LYS A 273 12.67 -8.70 -18.02
N PRO A 274 11.74 -8.78 -17.05
CA PRO A 274 11.32 -7.62 -16.26
C PRO A 274 12.49 -6.85 -15.64
N GLU A 275 13.46 -7.58 -15.08
CA GLU A 275 14.66 -7.01 -14.45
C GLU A 275 15.44 -6.17 -15.48
N THR A 276 15.68 -6.74 -16.66
CA THR A 276 16.33 -6.03 -17.77
C THR A 276 15.59 -4.75 -18.17
N VAL A 277 14.25 -4.75 -18.15
CA VAL A 277 13.46 -3.55 -18.46
C VAL A 277 13.58 -2.50 -17.36
N PHE A 278 13.55 -2.92 -16.09
CA PHE A 278 13.66 -2.03 -14.94
C PHE A 278 15.05 -1.41 -14.78
N ASP A 279 16.09 -2.08 -15.25
CA ASP A 279 17.47 -1.57 -15.21
C ASP A 279 17.74 -0.49 -16.26
N ILE A 280 16.94 -0.40 -17.34
CA ILE A 280 17.19 0.53 -18.44
C ILE A 280 17.34 1.98 -17.98
N PRO A 281 16.43 2.58 -17.18
CA PRO A 281 16.58 3.97 -16.74
C PRO A 281 17.88 4.23 -15.99
N GLU A 282 18.28 3.31 -15.10
CA GLU A 282 19.52 3.43 -14.33
C GLU A 282 20.76 3.26 -15.21
N ARG A 283 20.72 2.33 -16.16
CA ARG A 283 21.78 2.16 -17.17
C ARG A 283 21.92 3.41 -18.04
N LEU A 284 20.83 3.99 -18.51
CA LEU A 284 20.86 5.23 -19.30
C LEU A 284 21.43 6.42 -18.49
N GLN A 285 21.14 6.47 -17.20
CA GLN A 285 21.71 7.46 -16.28
C GLN A 285 23.22 7.24 -16.07
N ASN A 286 23.65 6.01 -15.85
CA ASN A 286 25.03 5.68 -15.48
C ASN A 286 25.98 5.63 -16.69
N GLU A 287 25.53 5.08 -17.82
CA GLU A 287 26.35 4.91 -19.03
C GLU A 287 26.40 6.18 -19.88
N TYR A 288 25.32 7.00 -19.88
CA TYR A 288 25.17 8.14 -20.79
C TYR A 288 24.82 9.47 -20.10
N ALA A 289 24.82 9.53 -18.77
CA ALA A 289 24.50 10.72 -17.98
C ALA A 289 23.10 11.31 -18.26
N ILE A 290 22.15 10.48 -18.70
CA ILE A 290 20.77 10.93 -18.97
C ILE A 290 20.01 11.00 -17.64
N SER A 291 19.67 12.21 -17.21
CA SER A 291 18.89 12.40 -15.97
C SER A 291 17.49 11.79 -16.06
N SER A 292 16.92 11.36 -14.93
CA SER A 292 15.55 10.85 -14.89
C SER A 292 14.51 11.83 -15.49
N GLY A 293 14.67 13.13 -15.24
CA GLY A 293 13.84 14.18 -15.83
C GLY A 293 14.02 14.32 -17.34
N ALA A 294 15.26 14.25 -17.84
CA ALA A 294 15.55 14.28 -19.27
C ALA A 294 14.99 13.03 -19.98
N LEU A 295 15.18 11.84 -19.40
CA LEU A 295 14.65 10.58 -19.91
C LEU A 295 13.13 10.61 -19.99
N SER A 296 12.45 11.07 -18.92
CA SER A 296 10.99 11.19 -18.91
C SER A 296 10.48 12.14 -19.98
N THR A 297 11.20 13.24 -20.25
CA THR A 297 10.84 14.22 -21.29
C THR A 297 11.05 13.64 -22.69
N ALA A 298 12.18 12.95 -22.91
CA ALA A 298 12.51 12.31 -24.18
C ALA A 298 11.54 11.17 -24.54
N LEU A 299 11.17 10.34 -23.56
CA LEU A 299 10.28 9.20 -23.75
C LEU A 299 8.80 9.58 -23.77
N GLY A 300 8.41 10.67 -23.09
CA GLY A 300 7.02 11.07 -22.86
C GLY A 300 6.10 10.91 -24.09
N PRO A 301 6.47 11.43 -25.27
CA PRO A 301 5.65 11.30 -26.49
C PRO A 301 5.46 9.88 -27.02
N TYR A 302 6.38 8.96 -26.70
CA TYR A 302 6.42 7.58 -27.22
C TYR A 302 5.86 6.54 -26.24
N LEU A 303 5.65 6.94 -24.98
CA LEU A 303 5.06 6.10 -23.96
C LEU A 303 3.57 5.86 -24.23
N ILE A 304 3.11 4.61 -24.02
CA ILE A 304 1.71 4.25 -24.27
C ILE A 304 0.72 4.95 -23.33
N GLN A 305 1.20 5.49 -22.20
CA GLN A 305 0.42 6.37 -21.32
C GLN A 305 0.05 7.69 -22.01
N THR A 306 0.82 8.11 -23.01
CA THR A 306 0.63 9.36 -23.75
C THR A 306 -0.01 9.11 -25.10
N CYS A 307 0.59 8.27 -25.94
CA CYS A 307 0.14 8.06 -27.32
C CYS A 307 -0.94 6.98 -27.46
N GLY A 308 -1.22 6.21 -26.40
CA GLY A 308 -2.03 5.00 -26.48
C GLY A 308 -1.26 3.81 -27.06
N LYS A 309 -1.59 2.61 -26.60
CA LYS A 309 -0.86 1.39 -27.00
C LYS A 309 -1.02 1.07 -28.50
N ASP A 310 -2.17 1.36 -29.09
CA ASP A 310 -2.50 0.97 -30.47
C ASP A 310 -1.58 1.68 -31.49
N VAL A 311 -1.09 2.88 -31.16
CA VAL A 311 -0.11 3.60 -31.98
C VAL A 311 1.19 2.81 -32.08
N ILE A 312 1.66 2.28 -30.95
CA ILE A 312 2.88 1.46 -30.89
C ILE A 312 2.64 0.08 -31.50
N GLU A 313 1.48 -0.53 -31.25
CA GLU A 313 1.11 -1.81 -31.88
C GLU A 313 1.11 -1.71 -33.40
N ASN A 314 0.49 -0.66 -33.97
CA ASN A 314 0.47 -0.44 -35.41
C ASN A 314 1.87 -0.16 -35.98
N LYS A 315 2.67 0.67 -35.30
CA LYS A 315 4.02 1.03 -35.76
C LYS A 315 4.93 -0.19 -35.91
N PHE A 316 4.88 -1.10 -34.94
CA PHE A 316 5.73 -2.30 -34.92
C PHE A 316 5.03 -3.57 -35.42
N ASN A 317 3.81 -3.44 -35.98
CA ASN A 317 2.96 -4.55 -36.41
C ASN A 317 2.81 -5.65 -35.32
N LEU A 318 2.59 -5.21 -34.08
CA LEU A 318 2.45 -6.09 -32.92
C LEU A 318 1.04 -6.64 -32.82
N LYS A 319 0.94 -7.89 -32.38
CA LYS A 319 -0.34 -8.46 -31.96
C LYS A 319 -0.66 -8.00 -30.53
N PRO A 320 -1.94 -7.83 -30.18
CA PRO A 320 -2.30 -7.47 -28.82
C PRO A 320 -1.80 -8.51 -27.81
N SER A 321 -1.20 -8.03 -26.72
CA SER A 321 -0.68 -8.88 -25.65
C SER A 321 -1.80 -9.68 -24.98
N LYS A 322 -1.46 -10.85 -24.43
CA LYS A 322 -2.39 -11.76 -23.75
C LYS A 322 -2.02 -11.88 -22.27
N TYR A 323 -3.03 -12.07 -21.43
CA TYR A 323 -2.87 -12.33 -19.99
C TYR A 323 -3.40 -13.72 -19.66
N PHE A 324 -2.56 -14.57 -19.09
CA PHE A 324 -2.92 -15.93 -18.70
C PHE A 324 -3.32 -15.97 -17.23
N VAL A 325 -4.46 -16.57 -16.94
CA VAL A 325 -5.06 -16.61 -15.61
C VAL A 325 -5.85 -17.91 -15.47
N GLY A 326 -6.01 -18.40 -14.24
CA GLY A 326 -6.73 -19.65 -14.01
C GLY A 326 -8.20 -19.50 -14.40
N THR A 327 -8.82 -20.58 -14.90
CA THR A 327 -10.23 -20.54 -15.32
C THR A 327 -11.15 -20.02 -14.21
N THR A 328 -10.87 -20.35 -12.94
CA THR A 328 -11.61 -19.97 -11.72
C THR A 328 -11.22 -18.60 -11.12
N LYS A 329 -10.52 -17.76 -11.89
CA LYS A 329 -10.11 -16.40 -11.47
C LYS A 329 -11.27 -15.54 -10.95
N HIS A 330 -10.93 -14.60 -10.08
CA HIS A 330 -11.85 -13.52 -9.69
C HIS A 330 -12.20 -12.61 -10.89
N TYR A 331 -13.43 -12.10 -10.93
CA TYR A 331 -13.95 -11.28 -12.05
C TYR A 331 -13.15 -9.98 -12.28
N SER A 332 -12.34 -9.56 -11.31
CA SER A 332 -11.48 -8.37 -11.44
C SER A 332 -10.48 -8.47 -12.59
N TRP A 333 -10.05 -9.68 -12.98
CA TRP A 333 -9.09 -9.88 -14.07
C TRP A 333 -9.65 -9.48 -15.45
N PRO A 334 -10.76 -10.06 -15.94
CA PRO A 334 -11.37 -9.61 -17.20
C PRO A 334 -11.87 -8.17 -17.15
N LYS A 335 -12.35 -7.70 -15.99
CA LYS A 335 -12.67 -6.28 -15.79
C LYS A 335 -11.42 -5.39 -15.95
N GLY A 336 -10.30 -5.77 -15.36
CA GLY A 336 -9.03 -5.05 -15.45
C GLY A 336 -8.52 -4.96 -16.89
N ALA A 337 -8.63 -6.05 -17.65
CA ALA A 337 -8.25 -6.06 -19.06
C ALA A 337 -9.12 -5.12 -19.91
N ALA A 338 -10.43 -5.09 -19.66
CA ALA A 338 -11.33 -4.14 -20.30
C ALA A 338 -10.95 -2.68 -19.96
N VAL A 339 -10.72 -2.38 -18.68
CA VAL A 339 -10.39 -1.01 -18.22
C VAL A 339 -9.04 -0.52 -18.74
N THR A 340 -8.03 -1.39 -18.80
CA THR A 340 -6.68 -1.04 -19.28
C THR A 340 -6.58 -0.96 -20.81
N GLY A 341 -7.68 -1.19 -21.54
CA GLY A 341 -7.70 -1.21 -23.00
C GLY A 341 -7.04 -2.43 -23.63
N ILE A 342 -6.70 -3.45 -22.83
CA ILE A 342 -6.21 -4.74 -23.34
C ILE A 342 -7.36 -5.53 -23.98
N GLY A 343 -8.57 -5.42 -23.43
CA GLY A 343 -9.76 -6.15 -23.86
C GLY A 343 -9.90 -7.50 -23.15
N SER A 344 -11.10 -7.83 -22.69
CA SER A 344 -11.36 -9.07 -21.96
C SER A 344 -11.15 -10.33 -22.81
N GLU A 345 -11.25 -10.23 -24.13
CA GLU A 345 -10.94 -11.33 -25.07
C GLU A 345 -9.44 -11.70 -25.10
N HIS A 346 -8.59 -10.86 -24.52
CA HIS A 346 -7.15 -11.09 -24.38
C HIS A 346 -6.78 -11.71 -23.03
N ILE A 347 -7.76 -11.96 -22.17
CA ILE A 347 -7.62 -12.87 -21.04
C ILE A 347 -7.76 -14.31 -21.53
N ILE A 348 -6.70 -15.09 -21.33
CA ILE A 348 -6.63 -16.49 -21.72
C ILE A 348 -6.79 -17.35 -20.47
N ASP A 349 -7.86 -18.15 -20.47
CA ASP A 349 -8.18 -19.05 -19.38
C ASP A 349 -7.33 -20.31 -19.48
N VAL A 350 -6.47 -20.50 -18.48
CA VAL A 350 -5.71 -21.73 -18.30
C VAL A 350 -6.62 -22.72 -17.55
N PRO A 351 -6.82 -23.95 -18.07
CA PRO A 351 -7.57 -24.98 -17.39
C PRO A 351 -7.04 -25.24 -15.98
N VAL A 352 -7.90 -25.76 -15.10
CA VAL A 352 -7.51 -26.12 -13.74
C VAL A 352 -7.66 -27.62 -13.53
N ASP A 353 -6.89 -28.17 -12.60
CA ASP A 353 -7.01 -29.55 -12.15
C ASP A 353 -8.27 -29.76 -11.27
N ILE A 354 -8.45 -30.99 -10.76
CA ILE A 354 -9.59 -31.36 -9.90
C ILE A 354 -9.59 -30.63 -8.54
N ASP A 355 -8.45 -30.08 -8.13
CA ASP A 355 -8.27 -29.29 -6.91
C ASP A 355 -8.38 -27.78 -7.20
N ALA A 356 -8.80 -27.40 -8.43
CA ALA A 356 -8.90 -26.04 -8.92
C ALA A 356 -7.58 -25.25 -8.98
N ARG A 357 -6.43 -25.95 -9.10
CA ARG A 357 -5.11 -25.34 -9.33
C ARG A 357 -4.83 -25.22 -10.83
N MET A 358 -4.17 -24.14 -11.24
CA MET A 358 -3.72 -23.93 -12.63
C MET A 358 -2.68 -24.97 -13.05
#